data_AF-A0A0E0P4G4-F1
#
_entry.id   AF-A0A0E0P4G4-F1
#
_cell.length_a   1.000
_cell.length_b   1.000
_cell.length_c   1.000
_cell.angle_alpha   90.00
_cell.angle_beta   90.00
_cell.angle_gamma   90.00
#
_symmetry.space_group_name_H-M   'P 1'
#
loop_
_entity.id
_entity.type
_entity.pdbx_description
1 polymer ?
#
loop_
_entity_poly.entity_id
_entity_poly.type
_entity_poly.pdbx_seq_one_letter_code
_entity_poly.pdbx_strand_id
1 'polypeptide(L)'
;MVNSYGRRSPNVGLNITVSANRTAAPHGLTVWIEYSAVEHHLWVYVAAAGEARPAKSVIDLPLNLPGRRITQRAFVGFFAGTVRDAVLGIRDWNLTVDRIPGDGRLQ
;
A
#
# COMPACT_ATOMS: atom_id res chain seq x y z
N MET A 1 16.35 -5.39 -18.76
CA MET A 1 16.92 -4.05 -19.03
C MET A 1 16.10 -3.07 -18.21
N VAL A 2 16.66 -2.49 -17.14
CA VAL A 2 15.88 -1.67 -16.20
C VAL A 2 16.32 -0.21 -16.37
N ASN A 3 15.40 0.60 -16.88
CA ASN A 3 15.59 2.05 -16.96
C ASN A 3 15.35 2.66 -15.57
N SER A 4 16.33 3.43 -15.10
CA SER A 4 16.19 4.26 -13.91
C SER A 4 15.62 5.61 -14.32
N TYR A 5 14.47 5.97 -13.76
CA TYR A 5 13.95 7.33 -13.84
C TYR A 5 14.25 8.05 -12.51
N GLY A 6 14.64 9.32 -12.65
CA GLY A 6 15.30 10.11 -11.62
C GLY A 6 14.47 10.46 -10.38
N ARG A 7 15.19 11.02 -9.39
CA ARG A 7 14.73 11.54 -8.09
C ARG A 7 13.25 11.99 -8.09
N ARG A 8 12.36 11.14 -7.60
CA ARG A 8 11.09 11.54 -7.01
C ARG A 8 10.87 10.71 -5.73
N SER A 9 10.38 11.43 -4.72
CA SER A 9 9.97 11.10 -3.36
C SER A 9 10.00 9.62 -2.92
N PRO A 10 10.56 9.28 -1.73
CA PRO A 10 10.57 7.92 -1.21
C PRO A 10 9.19 7.53 -0.66
N ASN A 11 8.25 7.24 -1.55
CA ASN A 11 6.89 6.85 -1.18
C ASN A 11 6.74 5.34 -1.41
N VAL A 12 6.18 4.64 -0.42
CA VAL A 12 5.80 3.23 -0.58
C VAL A 12 4.31 3.20 -0.91
N GLY A 13 3.94 2.54 -2.00
CA GLY A 13 2.55 2.43 -2.45
C GLY A 13 2.16 0.99 -2.74
N LEU A 14 1.00 0.57 -2.25
CA LEU A 14 0.41 -0.74 -2.52
C LEU A 14 -1.02 -0.57 -3.02
N ASN A 15 -1.30 -1.04 -4.23
CA ASN A 15 -2.64 -1.07 -4.80
C ASN A 15 -3.14 -2.51 -4.82
N ILE A 16 -4.34 -2.77 -4.28
CA ILE A 16 -4.89 -4.11 -4.11
C ILE A 16 -6.30 -4.11 -4.66
N THR A 17 -6.64 -5.06 -5.51
CA THR A 17 -8.03 -5.30 -5.92
C THR A 17 -8.58 -6.50 -5.20
N VAL A 18 -9.72 -6.34 -4.54
CA VAL A 18 -10.36 -7.27 -3.64
C VAL A 18 -11.76 -7.61 -4.15
N SER A 19 -12.16 -8.88 -4.10
CA SER A 19 -13.54 -9.28 -4.39
C SER A 19 -14.44 -8.99 -3.19
N ALA A 20 -15.41 -8.10 -3.34
CA ALA A 20 -16.43 -7.85 -2.31
C ALA A 20 -17.63 -8.80 -2.48
N ASN A 21 -18.43 -8.96 -1.43
CA ASN A 21 -19.71 -9.67 -1.50
C ASN A 21 -20.68 -8.96 -2.47
N ARG A 22 -21.50 -9.75 -3.17
CA ARG A 22 -22.28 -9.41 -4.39
C ARG A 22 -23.27 -8.25 -4.25
N THR A 23 -23.53 -7.74 -3.06
CA THR A 23 -24.58 -6.74 -2.78
C THR A 23 -24.07 -5.29 -2.71
N ALA A 24 -22.78 -5.02 -2.49
CA ALA A 24 -22.25 -3.66 -2.33
C ALA A 24 -21.28 -3.20 -3.44
N ALA A 25 -20.55 -4.13 -4.05
CA ALA A 25 -19.65 -3.82 -5.17
C ALA A 25 -19.54 -5.03 -6.12
N PRO A 26 -20.35 -5.12 -7.18
CA PRO A 26 -20.41 -6.29 -8.05
C PRO A 26 -19.07 -6.60 -8.74
N HIS A 27 -18.19 -5.60 -8.88
CA HIS A 27 -16.86 -5.73 -9.49
C HIS A 27 -15.72 -5.89 -8.47
N GLY A 28 -16.00 -5.78 -7.17
CA GLY A 28 -14.99 -5.73 -6.11
C GLY A 28 -14.57 -4.31 -5.74
N LEU A 29 -13.57 -4.19 -4.86
CA LEU A 29 -13.01 -2.93 -4.37
C LEU A 29 -11.54 -2.84 -4.74
N THR A 30 -11.05 -1.65 -5.03
CA THR A 30 -9.61 -1.37 -5.08
C THR A 30 -9.23 -0.55 -3.85
N VAL A 31 -8.17 -0.99 -3.16
CA VAL A 31 -7.61 -0.37 -1.96
C VAL A 31 -6.20 0.10 -2.29
N TRP A 32 -5.92 1.38 -2.06
CA TRP A 32 -4.58 1.96 -2.16
C TRP A 32 -4.07 2.25 -0.75
N ILE A 33 -2.89 1.75 -0.41
CA ILE A 33 -2.20 2.00 0.84
C ILE A 33 -0.90 2.73 0.51
N GLU A 34 -0.81 3.99 0.92
CA GLU A 34 0.37 4.83 0.71
C GLU A 34 1.01 5.20 2.04
N TYR A 35 2.31 4.96 2.16
CA TYR A 35 3.09 5.37 3.31
C TYR A 35 4.27 6.24 2.87
N SER A 36 4.36 7.43 3.43
CA SER A 36 5.52 8.31 3.28
C SER A 36 6.46 8.12 4.45
N ALA A 37 7.67 7.63 4.19
CA ALA A 37 8.70 7.50 5.21
C ALA A 37 9.32 8.84 5.60
N VAL A 38 9.15 9.88 4.79
CA VAL A 38 9.60 11.25 5.08
C VAL A 38 8.61 11.97 5.99
N GLU A 39 7.31 11.81 5.71
CA GLU A 39 6.25 12.46 6.48
C GLU A 39 5.80 11.61 7.67
N HIS A 40 6.24 10.34 7.74
CA HIS A 40 5.78 9.36 8.72
C HIS A 40 4.25 9.29 8.77
N HIS A 41 3.67 9.12 7.58
CA HIS A 41 2.25 9.31 7.39
C HIS A 41 1.65 8.24 6.49
N LEU A 42 0.45 7.77 6.86
CA LEU A 42 -0.26 6.69 6.18
C LEU A 42 -1.57 7.23 5.60
N TRP A 43 -1.80 6.95 4.32
CA TRP A 43 -3.08 7.16 3.65
C TRP A 43 -3.64 5.84 3.13
N VAL A 44 -4.94 5.63 3.32
CA VAL A 44 -5.67 4.54 2.67
C VAL A 44 -6.82 5.10 1.87
N TYR A 45 -6.94 4.67 0.62
CA TYR A 45 -8.03 5.03 -0.29
C TYR A 45 -8.78 3.77 -0.68
N VAL A 46 -10.09 3.87 -0.87
CA VAL A 46 -10.94 2.74 -1.29
C VAL A 46 -11.94 3.23 -2.33
N ALA A 47 -12.10 2.49 -3.42
CA ALA A 47 -13.10 2.72 -4.46
C ALA A 47 -13.60 1.40 -5.04
N ALA A 48 -14.63 1.43 -5.89
CA ALA A 48 -15.02 0.24 -6.63
C ALA A 48 -13.91 -0.16 -7.63
N ALA A 49 -13.75 -1.45 -7.88
CA ALA A 49 -12.75 -1.93 -8.81
C ALA A 49 -13.00 -1.38 -10.22
N GLY A 50 -11.95 -0.82 -10.84
CA GLY A 50 -12.02 -0.16 -12.14
C GLY A 50 -12.23 1.36 -12.07
N GLU A 51 -12.57 1.91 -10.90
CA GLU A 51 -12.63 3.36 -10.70
C GLU A 51 -11.25 3.96 -10.40
N ALA A 52 -11.11 5.25 -10.69
CA ALA A 52 -9.89 6.00 -10.35
C ALA A 52 -9.75 6.14 -8.83
N ARG A 53 -8.50 6.26 -8.35
CA ARG A 53 -8.24 6.52 -6.94
C ARG A 53 -8.93 7.82 -6.50
N PRO A 54 -9.71 7.81 -5.41
CA PRO A 54 -10.33 9.02 -4.89
C PRO A 54 -9.30 10.07 -4.46
N ALA A 55 -9.68 11.34 -4.53
CA ALA A 55 -8.84 12.45 -4.06
C ALA A 55 -8.72 12.49 -2.52
N LYS A 56 -9.74 11.99 -1.80
CA LYS A 56 -9.76 11.94 -0.33
C LYS A 56 -9.53 10.51 0.14
N SER A 57 -8.66 10.33 1.10
CA SER A 57 -8.42 9.07 1.78
C SER A 57 -9.53 8.78 2.80
N VAL A 58 -9.77 7.49 3.05
CA VAL A 58 -10.64 7.01 4.13
C VAL A 58 -9.86 6.84 5.44
N ILE A 59 -8.54 6.66 5.37
CA ILE A 59 -7.62 6.72 6.51
C ILE A 59 -6.55 7.75 6.19
N ASP A 60 -6.33 8.68 7.10
CA ASP A 60 -5.35 9.77 7.02
C ASP A 60 -4.79 9.95 8.44
N LEU A 61 -3.61 9.39 8.71
CA LEU A 61 -3.03 9.47 10.06
C LEU A 61 -1.49 9.42 10.08
N PRO A 62 -0.86 10.06 11.09
CA PRO A 62 0.56 9.92 11.35
C PRO A 62 0.88 8.52 11.88
N LEU A 63 1.83 7.85 11.25
CA LEU A 63 2.31 6.52 11.62
C LEU A 63 3.84 6.49 11.65
N ASN A 64 4.40 6.38 12.85
CA ASN A 64 5.83 6.19 13.03
C ASN A 64 6.15 4.69 13.07
N LEU A 65 6.73 4.16 11.99
CA LEU A 65 7.27 2.80 12.01
C LEU A 65 8.62 2.79 12.77
N PRO A 66 8.85 1.84 13.70
CA PRO A 66 10.06 1.81 14.52
C PRO A 66 11.33 1.79 13.65
N GLY A 67 12.27 2.68 14.02
CA GLY A 67 13.26 3.25 13.11
C GLY A 67 14.36 2.31 12.60
N ARG A 68 14.75 2.57 11.35
CA ARG A 68 16.04 2.38 10.63
C ARG A 68 16.81 1.06 10.73
N ARG A 69 16.82 0.37 11.87
CA ARG A 69 17.58 -0.89 12.08
C ARG A 69 16.72 -2.15 11.93
N ILE A 70 15.41 -2.07 12.21
CA ILE A 70 14.56 -3.27 12.31
C ILE A 70 13.82 -3.58 10.99
N THR A 71 13.50 -2.55 10.21
CA THR A 71 12.65 -2.65 9.00
C THR A 71 13.43 -2.54 7.69
N GLN A 72 14.74 -2.84 7.69
CA GLN A 72 15.50 -2.91 6.44
C GLN A 72 14.98 -4.02 5.51
N ARG A 73 14.34 -5.03 6.08
CA ARG A 73 13.67 -6.12 5.38
C ARG A 73 12.34 -6.39 6.08
N ALA A 74 11.27 -6.47 5.30
CA ALA A 74 9.96 -6.85 5.79
C ALA A 74 9.31 -7.78 4.77
N PHE A 75 8.57 -8.77 5.27
CA PHE A 75 7.65 -9.53 4.44
C PHE A 75 6.35 -8.74 4.32
N VAL A 76 5.88 -8.56 3.09
CA VAL A 76 4.58 -7.93 2.80
C VAL A 76 3.69 -9.00 2.20
N GLY A 77 2.49 -9.14 2.74
CA GLY A 77 1.54 -10.15 2.31
C GLY A 77 0.15 -9.86 2.83
N PHE A 78 -0.79 -10.67 2.37
CA PHE A 78 -2.20 -10.56 2.75
C PHE A 78 -2.54 -11.65 3.76
N PHE A 79 -3.34 -11.29 4.74
CA PHE A 79 -3.96 -12.24 5.64
C PHE A 79 -5.45 -11.95 5.71
N ALA A 80 -6.27 -12.99 5.61
CA ALA A 80 -7.69 -12.92 5.83
C ALA A 80 -8.06 -13.95 6.90
N GLY A 81 -8.62 -13.48 8.02
CA GLY A 81 -9.36 -14.35 8.93
C GLY A 81 -10.71 -14.72 8.33
N THR A 82 -11.37 -15.74 8.86
CA THR A 82 -12.68 -16.19 8.37
C THR A 82 -13.73 -15.09 8.59
N VAL A 83 -13.94 -14.23 7.60
CA VAL A 83 -14.99 -13.20 7.61
C VAL A 83 -16.12 -13.72 6.75
N ARG A 84 -17.24 -14.09 7.38
CA ARG A 84 -18.36 -14.77 6.72
C ARG A 84 -19.00 -13.96 5.57
N ASP A 85 -18.80 -12.63 5.52
CA ASP A 85 -19.63 -11.76 4.67
C ASP A 85 -18.92 -10.65 3.87
N ALA A 86 -17.59 -10.51 3.88
CA ALA A 86 -16.95 -9.26 3.38
C ALA A 86 -16.03 -9.39 2.15
N VAL A 87 -15.15 -10.41 2.10
CA VAL A 87 -14.09 -10.49 1.09
C VAL A 87 -13.93 -11.91 0.59
N LEU A 88 -14.20 -12.14 -0.70
CA LEU A 88 -14.05 -13.45 -1.34
C LEU A 88 -12.60 -13.78 -1.72
N GLY A 89 -11.70 -12.78 -1.69
CA GLY A 89 -10.27 -12.95 -1.96
C GLY A 89 -9.65 -11.75 -2.68
N ILE A 90 -8.33 -11.78 -2.84
CA ILE A 90 -7.55 -10.80 -3.61
C ILE A 90 -7.56 -11.21 -5.07
N ARG A 91 -7.93 -10.30 -5.98
CA ARG A 91 -7.92 -10.52 -7.43
C ARG A 91 -6.62 -10.07 -8.09
N ASP A 92 -6.05 -8.98 -7.61
CA ASP A 92 -4.86 -8.36 -8.18
C ASP A 92 -4.12 -7.54 -7.11
N TRP A 93 -2.83 -7.33 -7.28
CA TRP A 93 -2.03 -6.47 -6.41
C TRP A 93 -0.78 -5.92 -7.11
N ASN A 94 -0.39 -4.70 -6.75
CA ASN A 94 0.84 -4.05 -7.18
C ASN A 94 1.51 -3.33 -6.00
N LEU A 95 2.77 -3.67 -5.72
CA LEU A 95 3.57 -3.06 -4.65
C LEU A 95 4.77 -2.32 -5.24
N THR A 96 4.89 -1.03 -4.89
CA THR A 96 6.07 -0.21 -5.17
C THR A 96 6.71 0.22 -3.86
N VAL A 97 8.02 -0.01 -3.73
CA VAL A 97 8.81 0.37 -2.57
C VAL A 97 10.01 1.17 -3.05
N ASP A 98 10.07 2.44 -2.67
CA ASP A 98 11.25 3.26 -2.93
C ASP A 98 12.35 3.01 -1.89
N ARG A 99 13.60 2.90 -2.37
CA ARG A 99 14.76 2.74 -1.49
C ARG A 99 15.05 4.07 -0.78
N ILE A 100 15.00 4.05 0.54
CA ILE A 100 15.58 5.12 1.36
C ILE A 100 17.11 4.98 1.29
N PRO A 101 17.87 5.99 0.86
CA PRO A 101 19.32 5.91 0.83
C PRO A 101 19.87 5.58 2.23
N GLY A 102 20.62 4.49 2.35
CA GLY A 102 21.47 4.26 3.52
C GLY A 102 22.54 5.36 3.55
N ASP A 103 22.90 5.84 4.73
CA ASP A 103 24.16 6.56 4.87
C ASP A 103 25.28 5.59 4.51
N GLY A 104 25.98 5.85 3.41
CA GLY A 104 27.11 5.06 2.95
C GLY A 104 28.32 5.17 3.88
N ARG A 105 28.15 4.96 5.18
CA ARG A 105 29.22 4.79 6.17
C ARG A 105 29.22 3.35 6.63
N LEU A 106 29.86 2.51 5.82
CA LEU A 106 30.57 1.35 6.34
C LEU A 106 31.69 1.91 7.24
N GLN A 107 31.58 1.66 8.54
CA GLN A 107 32.72 1.59 9.46
C GLN A 107 32.78 0.15 9.95
#